data_AF-A0A7W8Z393-F1
#
_entry.id   AF-A0A7W8Z393-F1
#
_cell.length_a   1.000
_cell.length_b   1.000
_cell.length_c   1.000
_cell.angle_alpha   90.00
_cell.angle_beta   90.00
_cell.angle_gamma   90.00
#
_symmetry.space_group_name_H-M   'P 1'
#
loop_
_entity.id
_entity.type
_entity.pdbx_description
1 polymer ?
#
loop_
_entity_poly.entity_id
_entity_poly.type
_entity_poly.pdbx_seq_one_letter_code
_entity_poly.pdbx_strand_id
1 'polypeptide(L)'
;MSALTLPQVQHRYGRTWDVMDFYGGWVAIRRHPWSEEAAARYGIANVLGADTLDELARQLEEQAQAETRRRGRPLPDPGAVPPPSRPSPSS
;
A
#
# COMPACT_ATOMS: atom_id res chain seq x y z
N MET A 1 1.27 22.74 -12.98
CA MET A 1 1.27 22.16 -11.62
C MET A 1 2.64 22.44 -11.03
N SER A 2 2.72 23.00 -9.84
CA SER A 2 4.02 23.24 -9.19
C SER A 2 4.60 21.90 -8.74
N ALA A 3 5.90 21.67 -8.98
CA ALA A 3 6.59 20.47 -8.54
C ALA A 3 6.49 20.31 -7.02
N LEU A 4 6.29 19.09 -6.55
CA LEU A 4 6.25 18.79 -5.13
C LEU A 4 7.62 18.96 -4.49
N THR A 5 7.63 19.48 -3.26
CA THR A 5 8.84 19.60 -2.45
C THR A 5 8.95 18.43 -1.46
N LEU A 6 10.17 18.08 -1.06
CA LEU A 6 10.42 17.00 -0.11
C LEU A 6 9.64 17.18 1.21
N PRO A 7 9.60 18.38 1.84
CA PRO A 7 8.81 18.59 3.06
C PRO A 7 7.32 18.32 2.86
N GLN A 8 6.76 18.59 1.68
CA GLN A 8 5.34 18.30 1.39
C GLN A 8 5.09 16.79 1.31
N VAL A 9 5.98 16.05 0.64
CA VAL A 9 5.88 14.59 0.52
C VAL A 9 6.07 13.93 1.91
N GLN A 10 7.05 14.38 2.69
CA GLN A 10 7.28 13.90 4.04
C GLN A 10 6.13 14.23 4.99
N HIS A 11 5.55 15.44 4.90
CA HIS A 11 4.38 15.77 5.72
C HIS A 11 3.19 14.83 5.42
N ARG A 12 2.98 14.49 4.14
CA ARG A 12 1.84 13.64 3.73
C ARG A 12 2.05 12.16 3.99
N TYR A 13 3.24 11.63 3.73
CA TYR A 13 3.51 10.18 3.73
C TYR A 13 4.53 9.74 4.81
N GLY A 14 5.16 10.68 5.51
CA GLY A 14 6.27 10.46 6.45
C GLY A 14 5.95 9.56 7.64
N ARG A 15 4.66 9.38 7.96
CA ARG A 15 4.23 8.45 9.01
C ARG A 15 4.47 6.98 8.63
N THR A 16 4.37 6.67 7.35
CA THR A 16 4.48 5.29 6.84
C THR A 16 5.80 5.07 6.10
N TRP A 17 6.35 6.13 5.52
CA TRP A 17 7.50 6.09 4.62
C TRP A 17 8.60 7.03 5.08
N ASP A 18 9.85 6.58 4.97
CA ASP A 18 11.05 7.40 5.03
C ASP A 18 11.45 7.78 3.61
N VAL A 19 11.39 9.07 3.29
CA VAL A 19 11.66 9.62 1.96
C VAL A 19 12.98 10.37 1.98
N MET A 20 13.88 10.00 1.07
CA MET A 20 15.22 10.56 0.95
C MET A 20 15.66 10.70 -0.51
N ASP A 21 16.56 11.65 -0.75
CA ASP A 21 17.28 11.77 -2.02
C ASP A 21 18.34 10.66 -2.10
N PHE A 22 18.49 10.06 -3.28
CA PHE A 22 19.47 9.03 -3.55
C PHE A 22 20.06 9.22 -4.96
N TYR A 23 21.24 9.84 -5.02
CA TYR A 23 22.03 10.05 -6.25
C TYR A 23 21.24 10.64 -7.43
N GLY A 24 20.44 11.68 -7.16
CA GLY A 24 19.68 12.38 -8.20
C GLY A 24 18.31 11.77 -8.51
N GLY A 25 17.90 10.76 -7.75
CA GLY A 25 16.52 10.28 -7.69
C GLY A 25 15.99 10.30 -6.26
N TRP A 26 14.76 9.84 -6.08
CA TRP A 26 14.06 9.79 -4.81
C TRP A 26 13.69 8.37 -4.45
N VAL A 27 13.92 8.01 -3.19
CA VAL A 27 13.58 6.70 -2.65
C VAL A 27 12.67 6.87 -1.45
N ALA A 28 11.65 6.02 -1.37
CA ALA A 28 10.81 5.86 -0.18
C ALA A 28 10.94 4.44 0.37
N ILE A 29 11.27 4.33 1.65
CA ILE A 29 11.39 3.06 2.38
C ILE A 29 10.29 2.99 3.44
N ARG A 30 9.56 1.88 3.54
CA ARG A 30 8.56 1.73 4.61
C ARG A 30 9.21 1.66 5.99
N ARG A 31 8.65 2.41 6.94
CA ARG A 31 8.99 2.32 8.37
C ARG A 31 8.56 0.99 9.00
N HIS A 32 7.42 0.47 8.57
CA HIS A 32 6.88 -0.83 9.01
C HIS A 32 6.66 -1.71 7.78
N PRO A 33 7.67 -2.49 7.37
CA PRO A 33 7.59 -3.29 6.16
C PRO A 33 6.60 -4.43 6.33
N TRP A 34 5.92 -4.79 5.23
CA TRP A 34 5.16 -6.02 5.12
C TRP A 34 6.13 -7.19 4.95
N SER A 35 5.74 -8.38 5.41
CA SER A 35 6.48 -9.59 5.04
C SER A 35 6.46 -9.77 3.51
N GLU A 36 7.49 -10.42 2.96
CA GLU A 36 7.59 -10.63 1.51
C GLU A 36 6.38 -11.34 0.93
N GLU A 37 5.88 -12.37 1.62
CA GLU A 37 4.68 -13.11 1.20
C GLU A 37 3.44 -12.21 1.13
N ALA A 38 3.24 -11.36 2.14
CA ALA A 38 2.09 -10.47 2.19
C ALA A 38 2.24 -9.33 1.16
N ALA A 39 3.45 -8.79 0.99
CA ALA A 39 3.77 -7.81 -0.04
C ALA A 39 3.45 -8.34 -1.44
N ALA A 40 3.95 -9.54 -1.78
CA ALA A 40 3.74 -10.18 -3.07
C ALA A 40 2.26 -10.53 -3.31
N ARG A 41 1.59 -11.12 -2.31
CA ARG A 41 0.17 -11.46 -2.40
C ARG A 41 -0.69 -10.24 -2.67
N TYR A 42 -0.25 -9.08 -2.19
CA TYR A 42 -1.07 -7.88 -2.13
C TYR A 42 -0.67 -6.75 -3.06
N GLY A 43 0.42 -6.91 -3.81
CA GLY A 43 0.95 -5.88 -4.68
C GLY A 43 1.43 -4.65 -3.91
N ILE A 44 1.90 -4.85 -2.68
CA ILE A 44 2.38 -3.78 -1.80
C ILE A 44 3.91 -3.79 -1.82
N ALA A 45 4.51 -2.63 -2.07
CA ALA A 45 5.95 -2.45 -2.04
C ALA A 45 6.41 -1.97 -0.66
N ASN A 46 7.61 -2.40 -0.25
CA ASN A 46 8.33 -1.88 0.92
C ASN A 46 9.35 -0.79 0.55
N VAL A 47 9.75 -0.73 -0.72
CA VAL A 47 10.69 0.24 -1.28
C VAL A 47 10.14 0.73 -2.60
N LEU A 48 10.18 2.04 -2.82
CA LEU A 48 9.85 2.70 -4.08
C LEU A 48 10.99 3.61 -4.50
N GLY A 49 11.17 3.76 -5.80
CA GLY A 49 12.14 4.66 -6.42
C GLY A 49 11.51 5.42 -7.56
N ALA A 50 11.89 6.69 -7.72
CA ALA A 50 11.44 7.54 -8.81
C ALA A 50 12.47 8.62 -9.14
N ASP A 51 12.46 9.13 -10.37
CA ASP A 51 13.38 10.20 -10.78
C ASP A 51 12.94 11.57 -10.23
N THR A 52 11.67 11.71 -9.88
CA THR A 52 11.09 12.97 -9.38
C THR A 52 10.20 12.76 -8.16
N LEU A 53 10.06 13.78 -7.32
CA LEU A 53 9.15 13.76 -6.16
C LEU A 53 7.69 13.61 -6.56
N ASP A 54 7.28 14.19 -7.69
CA ASP A 54 5.92 14.08 -8.21
C ASP A 54 5.58 12.64 -8.59
N GLU A 55 6.51 11.95 -9.26
CA GLU A 55 6.35 10.54 -9.57
C GLU A 55 6.34 9.69 -8.29
N LEU A 56 7.25 9.95 -7.36
CA LEU A 56 7.29 9.22 -6.09
C LEU A 56 5.98 9.40 -5.30
N ALA A 57 5.46 10.63 -5.24
CA ALA A 57 4.20 10.93 -4.57
C ALA A 57 3.01 10.20 -5.21
N ARG A 58 2.98 10.09 -6.54
CA ARG A 58 1.96 9.30 -7.25
C ARG A 58 2.03 7.82 -6.85
N GLN A 59 3.22 7.22 -6.87
CA GLN A 59 3.39 5.81 -6.47
C GLN A 59 3.00 5.59 -4.99
N LEU A 60 3.36 6.52 -4.09
CA LEU A 60 2.97 6.46 -2.68
C LEU A 60 1.45 6.53 -2.48
N GLU A 61 0.76 7.36 -3.26
CA GLU A 61 -0.70 7.43 -3.25
C GLU A 61 -1.34 6.13 -3.73
N GLU A 62 -0.81 5.53 -4.81
CA GLU A 62 -1.26 4.22 -5.29
C GLU A 62 -1.11 3.14 -4.22
N GLN A 63 0.01 3.12 -3.50
CA GLN A 63 0.23 2.20 -2.37
C GLN A 63 -0.76 2.45 -1.23
N ALA A 64 -1.00 3.71 -0.86
CA ALA A 64 -1.97 4.06 0.19
C ALA A 64 -3.40 3.64 -0.18
N GLN A 65 -3.78 3.77 -1.45
CA GLN A 65 -5.08 3.30 -1.94
C GLN A 65 -5.16 1.76 -1.94
N ALA A 66 -4.10 1.06 -2.36
CA ALA A 66 -4.05 -0.39 -2.32
C ALA A 66 -4.20 -0.93 -0.89
N GLU A 67 -3.61 -0.26 0.10
CA GLU A 67 -3.79 -0.58 1.52
C GLU A 67 -5.20 -0.27 2.03
N THR A 68 -5.77 0.87 1.64
CA THR A 68 -7.10 1.29 2.08
C THR A 68 -8.19 0.35 1.59
N ARG A 69 -8.10 -0.11 0.32
CA ARG A 69 -9.00 -1.14 -0.23
C ARG A 69 -9.00 -2.43 0.58
N ARG A 70 -7.95 -2.68 1.38
CA ARG A 70 -7.85 -3.86 2.26
C ARG A 70 -8.42 -3.62 3.65
N ARG A 71 -8.22 -2.45 4.25
CA ARG A 71 -8.82 -2.13 5.55
C ARG A 71 -10.34 -2.14 5.53
N GLY A 72 -10.95 -1.88 4.36
CA GLY A 72 -12.40 -1.96 4.15
C GLY A 72 -12.93 -3.34 3.75
N ARG A 73 -12.07 -4.35 3.53
CA ARG A 73 -12.49 -5.70 3.14
C ARG A 73 -12.37 -6.62 4.36
N PRO A 74 -13.45 -7.31 4.79
CA PRO A 74 -13.31 -8.38 5.77
C PRO A 74 -12.29 -9.37 5.21
N LEU A 75 -11.23 -9.64 5.98
CA LEU A 75 -10.36 -10.78 5.70
C LEU A 75 -11.25 -12.02 5.65
N PRO A 76 -11.29 -12.80 4.55
CA PRO A 76 -11.79 -14.15 4.66
C PRO A 76 -10.84 -14.85 5.63
N ASP A 77 -11.37 -15.18 6.81
CA ASP A 77 -10.68 -15.96 7.82
C ASP A 77 -10.16 -17.23 7.12
N PRO A 78 -8.84 -17.50 7.13
CA PRO A 78 -8.28 -18.68 6.48
C PRO A 78 -8.81 -20.01 7.08
N GLY A 79 -9.60 -19.96 8.16
CA GLY A 79 -10.34 -21.10 8.73
C GLY A 79 -11.87 -21.04 8.61
N ALA A 80 -12.46 -20.06 7.93
CA ALA A 80 -13.92 -19.99 7.78
C ALA A 80 -14.43 -21.12 6.87
N VAL A 81 -14.88 -22.21 7.50
CA VAL A 81 -15.71 -23.23 6.85
C VAL A 81 -16.93 -22.52 6.25
N PRO A 82 -17.24 -22.71 4.95
CA PRO A 82 -18.44 -22.12 4.38
C PRO A 82 -19.66 -22.58 5.20
N PRO A 83 -20.61 -21.69 5.51
CA PRO A 83 -21.80 -22.09 6.23
C PRO A 83 -22.49 -23.21 5.44
N PRO A 84 -22.95 -24.30 6.09
CA PRO A 84 -23.60 -25.38 5.38
C PRO A 84 -24.78 -24.82 4.60
N SER A 85 -24.78 -25.05 3.30
CA SER A 85 -25.88 -24.65 2.42
C SER A 85 -27.17 -25.24 2.98
N ARG A 86 -28.10 -24.38 3.42
CA ARG A 86 -29.44 -24.82 3.82
C ARG A 86 -30.04 -25.58 2.64
N PRO A 87 -30.59 -26.79 2.82
CA PRO A 87 -31.35 -27.43 1.77
C PRO A 87 -32.56 -26.55 1.45
N SER A 88 -32.71 -26.22 0.17
CA SER A 88 -33.88 -25.52 -0.36
C SER A 88 -35.16 -26.27 0.05
N PRO A 89 -36.22 -25.58 0.48
CA PRO A 89 -37.49 -26.25 0.72
C PRO A 89 -38.00 -26.78 -0.62
N SER A 90 -38.17 -28.10 -0.72
CA SER A 90 -38.86 -28.73 -1.84
C SER A 90 -40.34 -28.34 -1.75
N SER A 91 -40.92 -27.95 -2.90
CA SER A 91 -42.34 -27.66 -3.08
C SER A 91 -43.21 -28.90 -2.92
#